data_AF-A0AAD2JL59-F1
#
_entry.id   AF-A0AAD2JL59-F1
#
_cell.length_a   1.000
_cell.length_b   1.000
_cell.length_c   1.000
_cell.angle_alpha   90.00
_cell.angle_beta   90.00
_cell.angle_gamma   90.00
#
_symmetry.space_group_name_H-M   'P 1'
#
loop_
_entity.id
_entity.type
_entity.pdbx_description
1 polymer ?
#
loop_
_entity_poly.entity_id
_entity_poly.type
_entity_poly.pdbx_seq_one_letter_code
_entity_poly.pdbx_strand_id
1 'polypeptide(L)'
;MTYSHHKRSVNFDPNVTPAVETISLDDYTSREIAATWYDEEEMANITRRCVRILKRMETNELKHGGKNYCTRGLEGHTTLGSINKRRSRSAGVAAVLEEQARQWDESTEADTQAIADAYTRTTSSCQMWARVMGNRDQVAAEPFLYLDDDEDCKGAVAISATAPSSTKSRIELSLASPHQMGLRSDKSIVGELVAPLAVRAAAA
;
A
#
# COMPACT_ATOMS: atom_id res chain seq x y z
N MET A 1 40.03 5.13 4.30
CA MET A 1 38.96 5.44 5.29
C MET A 1 38.18 4.17 5.55
N THR A 2 38.18 3.67 6.78
CA THR A 2 37.54 2.40 7.16
C THR A 2 36.36 2.68 8.07
N TYR A 3 35.14 2.36 7.61
CA TYR A 3 33.93 2.50 8.43
C TYR A 3 33.91 1.42 9.52
N SER A 4 33.89 1.84 10.79
CA SER A 4 33.74 0.93 11.92
C SER A 4 32.28 0.50 12.06
N HIS A 5 31.98 -0.73 11.64
CA HIS A 5 30.66 -1.36 11.82
C HIS A 5 30.42 -1.72 13.29
N HIS A 6 29.99 -0.73 14.06
CA HIS A 6 29.48 -0.95 15.40
C HIS A 6 28.20 -1.80 15.32
N LYS A 7 28.23 -3.01 15.89
CA LYS A 7 27.04 -3.85 16.02
C LYS A 7 26.08 -3.18 17.00
N ARG A 8 25.03 -2.54 16.48
CA ARG A 8 23.93 -2.03 17.30
C ARG A 8 23.19 -3.23 17.91
N SER A 9 23.19 -3.34 19.24
CA SER A 9 22.37 -4.30 19.99
C SER A 9 21.14 -3.60 20.55
N VAL A 10 19.96 -4.17 20.37
CA VAL A 10 18.77 -3.71 21.09
C VAL A 10 18.89 -4.16 22.54
N ASN A 11 19.05 -3.21 23.45
CA ASN A 11 18.99 -3.43 24.89
C ASN A 11 17.72 -2.77 25.41
N PHE A 12 16.94 -3.49 26.21
CA PHE A 12 15.79 -2.94 26.92
C PHE A 12 16.25 -2.42 28.28
N ASP A 13 15.89 -1.19 28.63
CA ASP A 13 16.18 -0.65 29.96
C ASP A 13 15.27 -1.34 30.99
N PRO A 14 15.83 -2.05 31.99
CA PRO A 14 15.04 -2.77 33.00
C PRO A 14 14.26 -1.84 33.94
N ASN A 15 14.47 -0.51 33.88
CA ASN A 15 13.78 0.48 34.70
C ASN A 15 12.70 1.27 33.95
N VAL A 16 12.42 0.94 32.68
CA VAL A 16 11.26 1.53 31.98
C VAL A 16 9.97 1.12 32.69
N THR A 17 9.11 2.11 32.92
CA THR A 17 7.81 1.99 33.60
C THR A 17 6.97 0.84 33.06
N PRO A 18 6.09 0.24 33.90
CA PRO A 18 5.35 -0.97 33.55
C PRO A 18 4.55 -0.80 32.26
N ALA A 19 4.32 -1.91 31.57
CA ALA A 19 3.53 -1.97 30.35
C ALA A 19 2.24 -1.15 30.51
N VAL A 20 2.06 -0.15 29.65
CA VAL A 20 0.84 0.66 29.63
C VAL A 20 -0.28 -0.27 29.19
N GLU A 21 -1.20 -0.57 30.12
CA GLU A 21 -2.39 -1.35 29.82
C GLU A 21 -3.17 -0.65 28.72
N THR A 22 -3.25 -1.30 27.56
CA THR A 22 -4.09 -0.83 26.45
C THR A 22 -5.49 -1.37 26.70
N ILE A 23 -6.48 -0.50 26.57
CA ILE A 23 -7.91 -0.82 26.76
C ILE A 23 -8.26 -2.06 25.90
N SER A 24 -8.83 -3.11 26.50
CA SER A 24 -9.27 -4.28 25.73
C SER A 24 -10.40 -3.89 24.81
N LEU A 25 -10.56 -4.58 23.67
CA LEU A 25 -11.73 -4.38 22.80
C LEU A 25 -13.04 -4.65 23.54
N ASP A 26 -13.01 -5.53 24.56
CA ASP A 26 -14.16 -5.87 25.41
C ASP A 26 -14.55 -4.74 26.38
N ASP A 27 -13.62 -3.83 26.70
CA ASP A 27 -13.84 -2.70 27.61
C ASP A 27 -14.46 -1.48 26.89
N TYR A 28 -14.52 -1.49 25.55
CA TYR A 28 -15.06 -0.38 24.76
C TYR A 28 -16.57 -0.29 24.93
N THR A 29 -17.08 0.90 25.30
CA THR A 29 -18.52 1.16 25.23
C THR A 29 -18.99 1.10 23.77
N SER A 30 -20.28 0.78 23.54
CA SER A 30 -20.83 0.76 22.18
C SER A 30 -20.68 2.10 21.44
N ARG A 31 -20.55 3.22 22.17
CA ARG A 31 -20.25 4.54 21.61
C ARG A 31 -18.80 4.64 21.14
N GLU A 32 -17.85 4.11 21.89
CA GLU A 32 -16.43 4.08 21.50
C GLU A 32 -16.21 3.13 20.33
N ILE A 33 -16.83 1.94 20.32
CA ILE A 33 -16.80 1.03 19.16
C ILE A 33 -17.28 1.76 17.89
N ALA A 34 -18.42 2.46 17.98
CA ALA A 34 -18.96 3.23 16.86
C ALA A 34 -18.08 4.42 16.44
N ALA A 35 -17.31 5.02 17.36
CA ALA A 35 -16.41 6.13 17.07
C ALA A 35 -14.98 5.69 16.68
N THR A 36 -14.66 4.39 16.79
CA THR A 36 -13.32 3.84 16.49
C THR A 36 -13.10 3.61 15.00
N TRP A 37 -14.17 3.30 14.28
CA TRP A 37 -14.12 2.92 12.87
C TRP A 37 -14.85 3.95 12.02
N TYR A 38 -14.27 4.30 10.87
CA TYR A 38 -14.94 5.14 9.90
C TYR A 38 -16.20 4.46 9.38
N ASP A 39 -17.32 5.19 9.38
CA ASP A 39 -18.54 4.73 8.73
C ASP A 39 -18.43 4.78 7.18
N GLU A 40 -19.46 4.29 6.48
CA GLU A 40 -19.47 4.27 5.02
C GLU A 40 -19.47 5.68 4.41
N GLU A 41 -20.12 6.67 5.05
CA GLU A 41 -20.15 8.05 4.58
C GLU A 41 -18.80 8.73 4.78
N GLU A 42 -18.16 8.54 5.93
CA GLU A 42 -16.81 9.01 6.23
C GLU A 42 -15.79 8.41 5.27
N MET A 43 -15.83 7.10 5.02
CA MET A 43 -14.98 6.42 4.05
C MET A 43 -15.21 6.93 2.62
N ALA A 44 -16.46 7.20 2.25
CA ALA A 44 -16.81 7.82 0.97
C ALA A 44 -16.35 9.30 0.91
N ASN A 45 -16.36 10.04 2.02
CA ASN A 45 -15.86 11.41 2.12
C ASN A 45 -14.34 11.47 1.98
N ILE A 46 -13.61 10.57 2.65
CA ILE A 46 -12.16 10.37 2.50
C ILE A 46 -11.83 10.03 1.05
N THR A 47 -12.52 9.06 0.45
CA THR A 47 -12.31 8.64 -0.95
C THR A 47 -12.58 9.79 -1.93
N ARG A 48 -13.68 10.54 -1.76
CA ARG A 48 -14.01 11.73 -2.56
C ARG A 48 -12.92 12.81 -2.45
N ARG A 49 -12.31 12.99 -1.27
CA ARG A 49 -11.20 13.92 -1.05
C ARG A 49 -9.93 13.46 -1.77
N CYS A 50 -9.57 12.18 -1.69
CA CYS A 50 -8.43 11.60 -2.41
C CYS A 50 -8.54 11.80 -3.93
N VAL A 51 -9.68 11.46 -4.52
CA VAL A 51 -9.93 11.64 -5.97
C VAL A 51 -9.88 13.11 -6.38
N ARG A 52 -10.38 14.03 -5.54
CA ARG A 52 -10.30 15.48 -5.80
C ARG A 52 -8.86 16.00 -5.82
N ILE A 53 -7.98 15.47 -4.97
CA ILE A 53 -6.55 15.82 -4.96
C ILE A 53 -5.89 15.31 -6.25
N LEU A 54 -6.10 14.03 -6.61
CA LEU A 54 -5.56 13.45 -7.84
C LEU A 54 -5.97 14.24 -9.09
N LYS A 55 -7.26 14.59 -9.23
CA LYS A 55 -7.74 15.39 -10.38
C LYS A 55 -6.99 16.73 -10.50
N ARG A 56 -6.72 17.41 -9.37
CA ARG A 56 -5.97 18.68 -9.36
C ARG A 56 -4.48 18.50 -9.65
N MET A 57 -3.90 17.34 -9.32
CA MET A 57 -2.53 16.98 -9.73
C MET A 57 -2.45 16.85 -11.25
N GLU A 58 -3.39 16.12 -11.85
CA GLU A 58 -3.47 15.89 -13.30
C GLU A 58 -3.67 17.21 -14.08
N THR A 59 -4.58 18.08 -13.62
CA THR A 59 -4.81 19.40 -14.26
C THR A 59 -3.74 20.45 -13.94
N ASN A 60 -2.70 20.12 -13.17
CA ASN A 60 -1.67 21.05 -12.68
C ASN A 60 -2.18 22.24 -11.84
N GLU A 61 -3.46 22.26 -11.44
CA GLU A 61 -4.09 23.33 -10.66
C GLU A 61 -3.38 23.59 -9.32
N LEU A 62 -2.78 22.56 -8.72
CA LEU A 62 -2.10 22.65 -7.41
C LEU A 62 -0.98 23.69 -7.33
N LYS A 63 -0.36 24.05 -8.47
CA LYS A 63 0.76 25.01 -8.52
C LYS A 63 0.38 26.44 -8.09
N HIS A 64 -0.90 26.79 -8.13
CA HIS A 64 -1.38 28.14 -7.84
C HIS A 64 -1.63 28.41 -6.35
N GLY A 65 -1.56 27.39 -5.48
CA GLY A 65 -2.00 27.50 -4.08
C GLY A 65 -0.89 27.50 -3.03
N GLY A 66 0.39 27.39 -3.41
CA GLY A 66 1.54 27.34 -2.49
C GLY A 66 1.59 26.13 -1.54
N LYS A 67 0.59 25.24 -1.58
CA LYS A 67 0.48 24.06 -0.71
C LYS A 67 1.02 22.83 -1.41
N ASN A 68 2.07 22.25 -0.85
CA ASN A 68 2.57 20.94 -1.25
C ASN A 68 1.59 19.87 -0.77
N TYR A 69 0.98 19.13 -1.70
CA TYR A 69 0.12 18.00 -1.38
C TYR A 69 0.94 16.72 -1.32
N CYS A 70 0.75 15.92 -0.26
CA CYS A 70 1.31 14.58 -0.22
C CYS A 70 0.62 13.72 -1.29
N THR A 71 1.42 13.13 -2.18
CA THR A 71 0.94 12.23 -3.26
C THR A 71 0.91 10.77 -2.83
N ARG A 72 1.61 10.44 -1.73
CA ARG A 72 1.76 9.09 -1.18
C ARG A 72 0.46 8.63 -0.52
N GLY A 73 0.11 7.38 -0.72
CA GLY A 73 -1.19 6.80 -0.32
C GLY A 73 -2.32 7.04 -1.32
N LEU A 74 -2.13 7.92 -2.32
CA LEU A 74 -3.12 8.17 -3.38
C LEU A 74 -2.93 7.24 -4.60
N GLU A 75 -1.86 6.45 -4.67
CA GLU A 75 -1.53 5.61 -5.82
C GLU A 75 -2.66 4.63 -6.13
N GLY A 76 -3.23 4.01 -5.08
CA GLY A 76 -4.37 3.09 -5.17
C GLY A 76 -5.70 3.74 -5.59
N HIS A 77 -5.80 5.08 -5.56
CA HIS A 77 -6.96 5.83 -6.05
C HIS A 77 -6.79 6.30 -7.51
N THR A 78 -5.60 6.17 -8.10
CA THR A 78 -5.42 6.41 -9.55
C THR A 78 -6.08 5.31 -10.37
N THR A 79 -6.51 5.61 -11.60
CA THR A 79 -7.10 4.61 -12.50
C THR A 79 -6.14 3.43 -12.74
N LEU A 80 -4.87 3.70 -13.04
CA LEU A 80 -3.88 2.65 -13.28
C LEU A 80 -3.53 1.88 -11.99
N GLY A 81 -3.36 2.56 -10.86
CA GLY A 81 -3.03 1.93 -9.58
C GLY A 81 -4.16 1.07 -9.03
N SER A 82 -5.43 1.49 -9.16
CA SER A 82 -6.59 0.69 -8.77
C SER A 82 -6.75 -0.56 -9.66
N ILE A 83 -6.55 -0.44 -10.97
CA ILE A 83 -6.53 -1.58 -11.91
C ILE A 83 -5.40 -2.55 -11.54
N ASN A 84 -4.18 -2.06 -11.36
CA ASN A 84 -3.02 -2.90 -11.03
C ASN A 84 -3.17 -3.59 -9.66
N LYS A 85 -3.70 -2.87 -8.65
CA LYS A 85 -4.00 -3.42 -7.31
C LYS A 85 -5.04 -4.53 -7.39
N ARG A 86 -6.10 -4.37 -8.20
CA ARG A 86 -7.10 -5.42 -8.44
C ARG A 86 -6.47 -6.62 -9.15
N ARG A 87 -5.77 -6.39 -10.27
CA ARG A 87 -5.13 -7.44 -11.07
C ARG A 87 -4.14 -8.28 -10.26
N SER A 88 -3.28 -7.64 -9.46
CA SER A 88 -2.27 -8.33 -8.65
C SER A 88 -2.91 -9.19 -7.56
N ARG A 89 -4.00 -8.71 -6.93
CA ARG A 89 -4.77 -9.49 -5.95
C ARG A 89 -5.46 -10.69 -6.60
N SER A 90 -6.16 -10.48 -7.71
CA SER A 90 -6.83 -11.57 -8.44
C SER A 90 -5.83 -12.62 -8.94
N ALA A 91 -4.67 -12.21 -9.44
CA ALA A 91 -3.62 -13.13 -9.87
C ALA A 91 -3.06 -13.95 -8.69
N GLY A 92 -2.77 -13.32 -7.55
CA GLY A 92 -2.30 -14.03 -6.36
C GLY A 92 -3.30 -15.05 -5.81
N VAL A 93 -4.60 -14.72 -5.82
CA VAL A 93 -5.67 -15.66 -5.45
C VAL A 93 -5.78 -16.79 -6.47
N ALA A 94 -5.76 -16.49 -7.78
CA ALA A 94 -5.84 -17.50 -8.82
C ALA A 94 -4.69 -18.52 -8.74
N ALA A 95 -3.44 -18.04 -8.54
CA ALA A 95 -2.28 -18.92 -8.42
C ALA A 95 -2.34 -19.88 -7.21
N VAL A 96 -2.96 -19.44 -6.10
CA VAL A 96 -3.19 -20.30 -4.93
C VAL A 96 -4.26 -21.35 -5.23
N LEU A 97 -5.38 -20.96 -5.83
CA LEU A 97 -6.47 -21.89 -6.16
C LEU A 97 -6.07 -22.90 -7.25
N GLU A 98 -5.25 -22.49 -8.23
CA GLU A 98 -4.71 -23.36 -9.28
C GLU A 98 -3.77 -24.43 -8.69
N GLU A 99 -2.86 -24.05 -7.79
CA GLU A 99 -1.96 -24.99 -7.11
C GLU A 99 -2.72 -25.92 -6.16
N GLN A 100 -3.74 -25.41 -5.45
CA GLN A 100 -4.62 -26.24 -4.62
C GLN A 100 -5.43 -27.27 -5.44
N ALA A 101 -5.96 -26.87 -6.60
CA ALA A 101 -6.65 -27.78 -7.51
C ALA A 101 -5.71 -28.87 -8.04
N ARG A 102 -4.48 -28.49 -8.44
CA ARG A 102 -3.44 -29.42 -8.90
C ARG A 102 -3.12 -30.49 -7.84
N GLN A 103 -2.90 -30.09 -6.59
CA GLN A 103 -2.64 -31.04 -5.49
C GLN A 103 -3.82 -31.96 -5.20
N TRP A 104 -5.05 -31.45 -5.32
CA TRP A 104 -6.28 -32.21 -5.13
C TRP A 104 -6.44 -33.31 -6.19
N ASP A 105 -6.24 -32.97 -7.47
CA ASP A 105 -6.33 -33.93 -8.58
C ASP A 105 -5.23 -35.01 -8.51
N GLU A 106 -4.03 -34.65 -8.04
CA GLU A 106 -2.91 -35.58 -7.84
C GLU A 106 -3.06 -36.48 -6.60
N SER A 107 -4.13 -36.34 -5.80
CA SER A 107 -4.40 -37.13 -4.58
C SER A 107 -3.21 -37.19 -3.60
N THR A 108 -2.41 -36.13 -3.57
CA THR A 108 -1.19 -36.02 -2.76
C THR A 108 -1.49 -35.29 -1.45
N GLU A 109 -0.70 -35.54 -0.40
CA GLU A 109 -0.78 -34.74 0.83
C GLU A 109 -0.53 -33.24 0.54
N ALA A 110 -1.23 -32.36 1.26
CA ALA A 110 -1.22 -30.94 0.95
C ALA A 110 0.16 -30.29 1.17
N ASP A 111 0.84 -29.95 0.08
CA ASP A 111 2.12 -29.23 0.11
C ASP A 111 1.88 -27.72 0.27
N THR A 112 1.95 -27.29 1.54
CA THR A 112 1.82 -25.88 1.90
C THR A 112 2.94 -25.00 1.35
N GLN A 113 4.14 -25.56 1.11
CA GLN A 113 5.28 -24.81 0.57
C GLN A 113 5.07 -24.53 -0.91
N ALA A 114 4.61 -25.50 -1.69
CA ALA A 114 4.28 -25.30 -3.10
C ALA A 114 3.21 -24.21 -3.32
N ILE A 115 2.19 -24.15 -2.46
CA ILE A 115 1.17 -23.07 -2.45
C ILE A 115 1.81 -21.71 -2.14
N ALA A 116 2.66 -21.64 -1.11
CA ALA A 116 3.39 -20.41 -0.75
C ALA A 116 4.31 -19.94 -1.89
N ASP A 117 4.96 -20.86 -2.60
CA ASP A 117 5.82 -20.58 -3.74
C ASP A 117 5.03 -20.14 -4.97
N ALA A 118 3.83 -20.69 -5.22
CA ALA A 118 2.92 -20.22 -6.27
C ALA A 118 2.47 -18.76 -6.03
N TYR A 119 2.07 -18.44 -4.80
CA TYR A 119 1.74 -17.06 -4.41
C TYR A 119 2.95 -16.12 -4.50
N THR A 120 4.11 -16.55 -3.99
CA THR A 120 5.33 -15.74 -3.93
C THR A 120 5.87 -15.43 -5.32
N ARG A 121 5.91 -16.42 -6.23
CA ARG A 121 6.27 -16.21 -7.65
C ARG A 121 5.39 -15.11 -8.27
N THR A 122 4.08 -15.20 -8.08
CA THR A 122 3.08 -14.27 -8.63
C THR A 122 3.15 -12.86 -8.03
N THR A 123 3.50 -12.73 -6.75
CA THR A 123 3.50 -11.44 -6.01
C THR A 123 4.89 -10.83 -5.80
N SER A 124 5.96 -11.49 -6.22
CA SER A 124 7.36 -11.06 -6.15
C SER A 124 7.59 -9.61 -6.63
N SER A 125 6.95 -9.20 -7.72
CA SER A 125 7.02 -7.84 -8.24
C SER A 125 6.42 -6.80 -7.26
N CYS A 126 5.31 -7.13 -6.59
CA CYS A 126 4.70 -6.27 -5.57
C CYS A 126 5.61 -6.13 -4.34
N GLN A 127 6.28 -7.21 -3.92
CA GLN A 127 7.26 -7.16 -2.82
C GLN A 127 8.46 -6.26 -3.16
N MET A 128 8.98 -6.37 -4.39
CA MET A 128 10.05 -5.50 -4.88
C MET A 128 9.62 -4.02 -4.89
N TRP A 129 8.42 -3.72 -5.40
CA TRP A 129 7.88 -2.36 -5.36
C TRP A 129 7.68 -1.83 -3.94
N ALA A 130 7.18 -2.65 -3.01
CA ALA A 130 7.04 -2.26 -1.61
C ALA A 130 8.40 -1.92 -0.98
N ARG A 131 9.46 -2.71 -1.27
CA ARG A 131 10.83 -2.40 -0.82
C ARG A 131 11.38 -1.11 -1.44
N VAL A 132 11.12 -0.86 -2.72
CA VAL A 132 11.53 0.38 -3.43
C VAL A 132 10.77 1.62 -2.96
N MET A 133 9.59 1.45 -2.37
CA MET A 133 8.83 2.53 -1.73
C MET A 133 9.22 2.73 -0.25
N GLY A 134 9.53 1.66 0.49
CA GLY A 134 10.03 1.75 1.87
C GLY A 134 11.44 2.37 1.95
N ASN A 135 12.36 1.93 1.08
CA ASN A 135 13.45 2.79 0.61
C ASN A 135 12.83 4.02 -0.07
N ARG A 136 13.39 5.23 0.03
CA ARG A 136 12.71 6.53 -0.23
C ARG A 136 11.82 7.00 0.92
N ASP A 137 10.87 6.20 1.40
CA ASP A 137 10.05 6.60 2.56
C ASP A 137 10.93 6.81 3.81
N GLN A 138 11.90 5.91 4.03
CA GLN A 138 12.97 6.09 5.00
C GLN A 138 13.77 7.39 4.74
N VAL A 139 14.20 7.62 3.50
CA VAL A 139 15.03 8.79 3.11
C VAL A 139 14.29 10.11 3.30
N ALA A 140 12.96 10.11 3.11
CA ALA A 140 12.11 11.26 3.36
C ALA A 140 11.85 11.51 4.87
N ALA A 141 11.96 10.47 5.70
CA ALA A 141 11.80 10.56 7.15
C ALA A 141 13.13 10.88 7.89
N GLU A 142 14.28 10.47 7.34
CA GLU A 142 15.61 10.68 7.93
C GLU A 142 15.90 12.12 8.41
N PRO A 143 15.52 13.20 7.67
CA PRO A 143 15.73 14.58 8.13
C PRO A 143 15.01 14.95 9.43
N PHE A 144 14.00 14.20 9.84
CA PHE A 144 13.19 14.48 11.04
C PHE A 144 13.63 13.66 12.27
N LEU A 145 14.47 12.63 12.10
CA LEU A 145 14.88 11.72 13.19
C LEU A 145 15.91 12.31 14.16
N TYR A 146 16.43 13.51 13.88
CA TYR A 146 17.52 14.16 14.64
C TYR A 146 17.24 15.65 14.91
N LEU A 147 15.98 16.07 14.91
CA LEU A 147 15.59 17.48 15.15
C LEU A 147 15.21 17.79 16.61
N ASP A 148 15.22 16.79 17.50
CA ASP A 148 14.65 16.90 18.85
C ASP A 148 15.69 17.08 19.99
N ASP A 149 17.00 17.19 19.71
CA ASP A 149 18.06 17.23 20.74
C ASP A 149 18.75 18.59 20.97
N ASP A 150 18.55 19.62 20.13
CA ASP A 150 19.27 20.92 20.20
C ASP A 150 18.33 22.16 20.23
N GLU A 151 17.46 22.25 21.23
CA GLU A 151 16.80 23.53 21.61
C GLU A 151 17.78 24.47 22.35
N ASP A 152 18.80 24.98 21.65
CA ASP A 152 19.38 26.31 21.94
C ASP A 152 20.30 26.87 20.83
N CYS A 153 19.74 27.23 19.66
CA CYS A 153 20.40 28.24 18.84
C CYS A 153 19.45 29.11 18.00
N LYS A 154 19.24 30.34 18.47
CA LYS A 154 18.63 31.42 17.68
C LYS A 154 19.51 31.75 16.47
N GLY A 155 19.14 31.27 15.30
CA GLY A 155 19.82 31.60 14.04
C GLY A 155 18.92 31.35 12.83
N ALA A 156 18.30 32.41 12.31
CA ALA A 156 17.48 32.33 11.10
C ALA A 156 18.37 32.08 9.87
N VAL A 157 18.66 30.82 9.56
CA VAL A 157 19.33 30.42 8.32
C VAL A 157 18.28 30.23 7.24
N ALA A 158 18.10 31.26 6.41
CA ALA A 158 17.29 31.16 5.20
C ALA A 158 17.95 30.16 4.23
N ILE A 159 17.36 28.96 4.10
CA ILE A 159 17.81 27.96 3.12
C ILE A 159 17.46 28.48 1.73
N SER A 160 18.43 29.13 1.09
CA SER A 160 18.31 29.63 -0.28
C SER A 160 18.16 28.45 -1.25
N ALA A 161 16.99 28.36 -1.90
CA ALA A 161 16.69 27.33 -2.87
C ALA A 161 17.50 27.54 -4.17
N THR A 162 18.75 27.06 -4.18
CA THR A 162 19.54 26.95 -5.41
C THR A 162 18.98 25.81 -6.27
N ALA A 163 18.20 26.19 -7.28
CA ALA A 163 17.63 25.23 -8.23
C ALA A 163 18.73 24.53 -9.04
N PRO A 164 18.70 23.18 -9.16
CA PRO A 164 19.64 22.47 -10.03
C PRO A 164 19.35 22.79 -11.51
N SER A 165 20.40 23.25 -12.21
CA SER A 165 20.35 23.61 -13.62
C SER A 165 19.91 22.44 -14.51
N SER A 166 18.99 22.72 -15.44
CA SER A 166 18.51 21.77 -16.44
C SER A 166 19.63 21.30 -17.37
N THR A 167 20.07 20.04 -17.22
CA THR A 167 20.82 19.33 -18.27
C THR A 167 19.98 18.16 -18.78
N LYS A 168 19.43 18.29 -19.98
CA LYS A 168 18.61 17.24 -20.63
C LYS A 168 19.51 16.11 -21.15
N SER A 169 19.69 15.05 -20.38
CA SER A 169 20.18 13.76 -20.89
C SER A 169 18.98 12.89 -21.30
N ARG A 170 18.72 12.81 -22.61
CA ARG A 170 17.72 11.94 -23.23
C ARG A 170 18.14 10.47 -23.08
N ILE A 171 17.65 9.79 -22.06
CA ILE A 171 17.75 8.32 -21.95
C ILE A 171 16.64 7.73 -22.80
N GLU A 172 16.98 7.19 -23.97
CA GLU A 172 16.05 6.38 -24.75
C GLU A 172 15.92 5.00 -24.11
N LEU A 173 14.85 4.81 -23.35
CA LEU A 173 14.49 3.50 -22.83
C LEU A 173 13.85 2.69 -23.98
N SER A 174 14.63 1.82 -24.63
CA SER A 174 14.14 0.97 -25.71
C SER A 174 13.17 -0.08 -25.17
N LEU A 175 11.87 0.24 -25.24
CA LEU A 175 10.78 -0.70 -24.97
C LEU A 175 10.73 -1.76 -26.07
N ALA A 176 11.37 -2.91 -25.84
CA ALA A 176 11.14 -4.11 -26.64
C ALA A 176 9.66 -4.52 -26.51
N SER A 177 8.93 -4.51 -27.63
CA SER A 177 7.49 -4.80 -27.66
C SER A 177 7.18 -6.25 -27.26
N PRO A 178 6.28 -6.48 -26.29
CA PRO A 178 5.56 -7.74 -26.18
C PRO A 178 4.47 -7.80 -27.27
N HIS A 179 4.33 -8.98 -27.88
CA HIS A 179 3.36 -9.32 -28.91
C HIS A 179 1.95 -8.71 -28.73
N GLN A 180 1.37 -8.22 -29.84
CA GLN A 180 -0.08 -8.00 -29.90
C GLN A 180 -0.81 -9.33 -29.78
N MET A 181 -1.63 -9.47 -28.73
CA MET A 181 -2.73 -10.43 -28.66
C MET A 181 -4.01 -9.60 -28.56
N GLY A 182 -4.81 -9.60 -29.64
CA GLY A 182 -6.00 -8.78 -29.75
C GLY A 182 -7.11 -9.26 -28.80
N LEU A 183 -7.50 -8.42 -27.85
CA LEU A 183 -8.69 -8.65 -27.04
C LEU A 183 -9.90 -8.05 -27.75
N ARG A 184 -10.85 -8.92 -28.10
CA ARG A 184 -12.16 -8.54 -28.63
C ARG A 184 -12.93 -7.72 -27.60
N SER A 185 -13.70 -6.76 -28.09
CA SER A 185 -14.58 -5.92 -27.28
C SER A 185 -15.92 -6.60 -27.05
N ASP A 186 -16.04 -7.42 -26.00
CA ASP A 186 -17.34 -7.89 -25.55
C ASP A 186 -17.98 -6.85 -24.59
N LYS A 187 -19.06 -6.24 -25.07
CA LYS A 187 -20.05 -5.49 -24.28
C LYS A 187 -21.17 -6.46 -23.91
N SER A 188 -21.88 -6.19 -22.80
CA SER A 188 -22.64 -7.18 -22.01
C SER A 188 -21.68 -7.99 -21.13
N ILE A 189 -21.87 -8.11 -19.81
CA ILE A 189 -23.13 -8.44 -19.13
C ILE A 189 -23.50 -7.42 -18.04
N VAL A 190 -24.78 -7.03 -18.04
CA VAL A 190 -25.48 -6.50 -16.87
C VAL A 190 -26.48 -7.58 -16.44
N GLY A 191 -26.49 -7.93 -15.16
CA GLY A 191 -27.36 -8.94 -14.55
C GLY A 191 -26.83 -9.23 -13.15
N GLU A 192 -27.52 -8.92 -12.05
CA GLU A 192 -28.89 -9.30 -11.68
C GLU A 192 -29.03 -10.82 -11.49
N LEU A 193 -28.66 -11.30 -10.29
CA LEU A 193 -29.51 -12.15 -9.44
C LEU A 193 -28.83 -12.34 -8.07
N VAL A 194 -29.43 -11.80 -7.00
CA VAL A 194 -29.16 -12.26 -5.62
C VAL A 194 -30.50 -12.70 -5.06
N ALA A 195 -30.78 -14.00 -5.15
CA ALA A 195 -31.92 -14.63 -4.48
C ALA A 195 -31.45 -15.19 -3.12
N PRO A 196 -32.21 -15.02 -2.03
CA PRO A 196 -31.81 -15.49 -0.71
C PRO A 196 -31.89 -17.02 -0.57
N LEU A 197 -30.90 -17.61 0.10
CA LEU A 197 -30.89 -19.03 0.43
C LEU A 197 -32.02 -19.34 1.44
N ALA A 198 -32.99 -20.16 1.04
CA ALA A 198 -34.01 -20.67 1.95
C ALA A 198 -33.44 -21.85 2.77
N VAL A 199 -33.41 -21.68 4.10
CA VAL A 199 -33.01 -22.75 5.03
C VAL A 199 -34.09 -23.83 5.05
N ARG A 200 -33.79 -25.02 4.50
CA ARG A 200 -34.60 -26.24 4.73
C ARG A 200 -34.10 -26.93 5.99
N ALA A 201 -34.85 -26.78 7.09
CA ALA A 201 -34.72 -27.67 8.24
C ALA A 201 -35.33 -29.05 7.90
N ALA A 202 -34.60 -30.11 8.24
CA ALA A 202 -35.07 -31.50 8.22
C ALA A 202 -34.32 -32.28 9.31
N ALA A 203 -34.94 -33.33 9.83
CA ALA A 203 -34.66 -34.02 11.11
C ALA A 203 -35.21 -33.27 12.35
N ALA A 204 -35.94 -33.92 13.26
CA ALA A 204 -36.45 -35.30 13.27
C ALA A 204 -37.83 -35.37 13.97
#